data_AF-A0A2D6EUC5-F1
#
_entry.id   AF-A0A2D6EUC5-F1
#
_cell.length_a   1.000
_cell.length_b   1.000
_cell.length_c   1.000
_cell.angle_alpha   90.00
_cell.angle_beta   90.00
_cell.angle_gamma   90.00
#
_symmetry.space_group_name_H-M   'P 1'
#
loop_
_entity.id
_entity.type
_entity.pdbx_description
1 polymer ?
#
loop_
_entity_poly.entity_id
_entity_poly.type
_entity_poly.pdbx_seq_one_letter_code
_entity_poly.pdbx_strand_id
1 'polypeptide(L)' 'MVKVLRETGGNQSETARRRGVSRVTIWKRIKKYGIRIPENIMIR' A
#
# COMPACT_ATOMS: atom_id res chain seq x y z
N MET A 1 -8.07 1.96 4.10
CA MET A 1 -6.78 1.78 3.38
C MET A 1 -5.62 1.62 4.34
N VAL A 2 -5.45 2.55 5.29
CA VAL A 2 -4.46 2.45 6.38
C VAL A 2 -4.59 1.14 7.17
N LYS A 3 -5.82 0.69 7.48
CA LYS A 3 -6.07 -0.59 8.16
C LYS A 3 -5.48 -1.81 7.41
N VAL A 4 -5.70 -1.90 6.09
CA VAL A 4 -5.21 -3.03 5.28
C VAL A 4 -3.71 -2.94 5.04
N LEU A 5 -3.15 -1.73 4.89
CA LEU A 5 -1.70 -1.55 4.87
C LEU A 5 -1.05 -1.98 6.19
N ARG A 6 -1.69 -1.71 7.34
CA ARG A 6 -1.23 -2.20 8.65
C ARG A 6 -1.34 -3.72 8.77
N GLU A 7 -2.47 -4.30 8.37
CA GLU A 7 -2.71 -5.75 8.39
C GLU A 7 -1.79 -6.54 7.46
N THR A 8 -1.33 -5.93 6.37
CA THR A 8 -0.40 -6.54 5.40
C THR A 8 1.06 -6.16 5.64
N GLY A 9 1.36 -5.47 6.75
CA GLY A 9 2.71 -5.02 7.08
C GLY A 9 3.32 -4.04 6.07
N GLY A 10 2.49 -3.35 5.27
CA GLY A 10 2.93 -2.44 4.21
C GLY A 10 3.03 -3.07 2.84
N ASN A 11 2.66 -4.35 2.67
CA ASN A 11 2.66 -5.00 1.36
C ASN A 11 1.56 -4.41 0.47
N GLN A 12 1.99 -3.54 -0.46
CA GLN A 12 1.10 -2.81 -1.37
C GLN A 12 0.41 -3.73 -2.37
N SER A 13 1.09 -4.78 -2.83
CA SER A 13 0.54 -5.76 -3.77
C SER A 13 -0.55 -6.61 -3.13
N GLU A 14 -0.33 -7.09 -1.90
CA GLU A 14 -1.36 -7.82 -1.15
C GLU A 14 -2.50 -6.89 -0.73
N THR A 15 -2.19 -5.64 -0.35
CA THR A 15 -3.22 -4.61 -0.10
C THR A 15 -4.07 -4.35 -1.33
N ALA A 16 -3.43 -4.24 -2.51
CA ALA A 16 -4.09 -4.06 -3.79
C ALA A 16 -5.02 -5.23 -4.11
N ARG A 17 -4.52 -6.47 -3.95
CA ARG A 17 -5.29 -7.71 -4.15
C ARG A 17 -6.52 -7.77 -3.25
N ARG A 18 -6.36 -7.52 -1.94
CA ARG A 18 -7.47 -7.53 -0.96
C ARG A 18 -8.48 -6.41 -1.18
N ARG A 19 -8.05 -5.29 -1.76
CA ARG A 19 -8.92 -4.12 -2.01
C ARG A 19 -9.53 -4.10 -3.41
N GLY A 20 -9.16 -5.03 -4.30
CA GLY A 20 -9.64 -5.06 -5.68
C GLY A 20 -9.22 -3.82 -6.49
N VAL A 21 -8.05 -3.26 -6.21
CA VAL A 21 -7.52 -2.06 -6.89
C VAL A 21 -6.11 -2.32 -7.39
N SER A 22 -5.62 -1.50 -8.32
CA SER A 22 -4.22 -1.63 -8.77
C SER A 22 -3.23 -1.16 -7.69
N ARG A 23 -2.02 -1.72 -7.71
CA ARG A 23 -0.88 -1.26 -6.88
C ARG A 23 -0.62 0.24 -7.06
N VAL A 24 -0.77 0.77 -8.27
CA VAL A 24 -0.58 2.20 -8.55
C VAL A 24 -1.61 3.06 -7.81
N THR A 25 -2.85 2.59 -7.67
CA THR A 25 -3.88 3.25 -6.85
C THR A 25 -3.49 3.28 -5.37
N ILE A 26 -2.86 2.21 -4.88
CA ILE A 26 -2.30 2.17 -3.53
C ILE A 26 -1.22 3.25 -3.37
N TRP A 27 -0.24 3.28 -4.28
CA TRP A 27 0.84 4.27 -4.26
C TRP A 27 0.36 5.72 -4.33
N LYS A 28 -0.58 6.04 -5.23
CA LYS A 28 -1.17 7.39 -5.35
C LYS A 28 -1.80 7.85 -4.04
N ARG A 29 -2.49 6.94 -3.33
CA ARG A 29 -3.12 7.26 -2.05
C ARG A 29 -2.10 7.35 -0.91
N ILE A 30 -1.05 6.52 -0.91
CA ILE A 30 0.07 6.66 0.03
C ILE A 30 0.70 8.05 -0.06
N LYS A 31 1.02 8.48 -1.29
CA LYS A 31 1.59 9.80 -1.56
C LYS A 31 0.63 10.93 -1.22
N LYS A 32 -0.66 10.80 -1.58
CA LYS A 32 -1.71 11.80 -1.28
C LYS A 32 -1.94 12.00 0.21
N TYR A 33 -1.88 10.92 0.99
CA TYR A 33 -2.19 10.96 2.44
C TYR A 33 -0.93 10.94 3.33
N GLY A 34 0.27 11.05 2.75
CA GLY A 34 1.52 11.06 3.52
C GLY A 34 1.76 9.81 4.36
N ILE A 35 1.26 8.64 3.92
CA ILE A 35 1.38 7.40 4.68
C ILE A 35 2.84 6.94 4.65
N ARG A 36 3.49 6.87 5.80
CA ARG A 36 4.84 6.30 5.93
C ARG A 36 4.76 4.78 5.88
N ILE A 37 5.37 4.19 4.85
CA ILE A 37 5.53 2.74 4.70
C ILE A 37 7.03 2.45 4.59
N PRO A 38 7.54 1.37 5.22
CA PRO A 38 8.93 0.97 5.05
C PRO A 38 9.28 0.80 3.57
N GLU A 39 10.29 1.55 3.12
CA GLU A 39 10.70 1.65 1.71
C GLU A 39 11.20 0.30 1.15
N ASN A 40 11.70 -0.57 2.03
CA ASN A 40 12.14 -1.94 1.74
C ASN A 40 11.06 -2.83 1.07
N ILE A 41 9.78 -2.48 1.21
CA ILE A 41 8.66 -3.24 0.63
C ILE A 41 8.29 -2.71 -0.77
N MET A 42 8.86 -1.59 -1.21
CA MET A 42 8.56 -0.98 -2.51
C MET A 42 9.38 -1.56 -3.67
N ILE A 43 10.34 -2.45 -3.40
CA ILE A 43 11.30 -2.90 -4.41
C ILE A 43 10.71 -4.04 -5.26
N ARG A 44 10.54 -3.71 -6.54
CA ARG A 44 10.11 -4.50 -7.71
C ARG A 44 8.60 -4.79 -7.78
#